data_AF-A0A8H3FLE4-F1
#
_entry.id   AF-A0A8H3FLE4-F1
#
_cell.length_a   1.000
_cell.length_b   1.000
_cell.length_c   1.000
_cell.angle_alpha   90.00
_cell.angle_beta   90.00
_cell.angle_gamma   90.00
#
_symmetry.space_group_name_H-M   'P 1'
#
loop_
_entity.id
_entity.type
_entity.pdbx_description
1 polymer ?
#
loop_
_entity_poly.entity_id
_entity_poly.type
_entity_poly.pdbx_seq_one_letter_code
_entity_poly.pdbx_strand_id
1 'polypeptide(L)'
;MRLALRFALSASVFLIILLLIVKIKLEDIWDQYGVSTYIAHSWKNSFQHGRVQNIPTFGGEASDKVVIMAKTEKENTDWVAEHLPDWQAAIYTVNPSPNTVNTTLTTPRNKGRESMAYLSYIIDNYANLPSTLVFLHSHRSGFLSAWHTDTPLHDNVDALRSLRIPFVQQNGYVNLRCNWNPGCLEAHRHNAHVTPEVWNDVFAGTSTEGRAQKDTEDEQAPMLVGAACCAQFAVSKDQVLARPLSDYERFREWIVETEKSDAKSGRVLEFLWHVIFGKDAV
;
A
#
# COMPACT_ATOMS: atom_id res chain seq x y z
N MET A 1 23.98 50.71 7.78
CA MET A 1 24.19 49.52 8.65
C MET A 1 22.92 48.80 9.08
N ARG A 2 21.89 49.46 9.63
CA ARG A 2 20.70 48.76 10.18
C ARG A 2 19.83 48.04 9.14
N LEU A 3 19.77 48.53 7.90
CA LEU A 3 18.96 47.92 6.83
C LEU A 3 19.59 46.62 6.30
N ALA A 4 20.90 46.63 6.03
CA ALA A 4 21.64 45.45 5.58
C ALA A 4 21.61 44.32 6.62
N LEU A 5 21.70 44.66 7.91
CA LEU A 5 21.58 43.68 8.99
C LEU A 5 20.18 43.04 9.05
N ARG A 6 19.12 43.83 8.83
CA ARG A 6 17.73 43.33 8.78
C ARG A 6 17.48 42.44 7.56
N PHE A 7 18.05 42.79 6.40
CA PHE A 7 18.00 41.94 5.21
C PHE A 7 18.76 40.62 5.41
N ALA A 8 19.96 40.66 6.00
CA ALA A 8 20.73 39.46 6.29
C ALA A 8 20.03 38.52 7.29
N LEU A 9 19.43 39.08 8.36
CA LEU A 9 18.63 38.32 9.32
C LEU A 9 17.40 37.68 8.65
N SER A 10 16.65 38.43 7.84
CA SER A 10 15.47 37.92 7.15
C SER A 10 15.82 36.81 6.13
N ALA A 11 16.91 36.99 5.36
CA ALA A 11 17.41 35.98 4.44
C ALA A 11 17.89 34.70 5.17
N SER A 12 18.52 34.86 6.33
CA SER A 12 18.96 33.73 7.15
C SER A 12 17.78 32.94 7.72
N VAL A 13 16.74 33.63 8.21
CA VAL A 13 15.51 32.96 8.68
C VAL A 13 14.82 32.23 7.53
N PHE A 14 14.72 32.85 6.36
CA PHE A 14 14.14 32.20 5.18
C PHE A 14 14.93 30.95 4.76
N LEU A 15 16.26 31.01 4.76
CA LEU A 15 17.12 29.86 4.46
C LEU A 15 16.94 28.74 5.49
N ILE A 16 16.84 29.07 6.78
CA ILE A 16 16.59 28.08 7.83
C ILE A 16 15.23 27.41 7.63
N ILE A 17 14.18 28.17 7.33
CA ILE A 17 12.84 27.60 7.03
C ILE A 17 12.91 26.68 5.82
N LEU A 18 13.62 27.07 4.76
CA LEU A 18 13.74 26.29 3.54
C LEU A 18 14.52 24.99 3.79
N LEU A 19 15.60 25.06 4.59
CA LEU A 19 16.35 23.88 5.04
C LEU A 19 15.52 22.97 5.95
N LEU A 20 14.67 23.52 6.82
CA LEU A 20 13.74 22.73 7.64
C LEU A 20 12.69 22.02 6.77
N ILE A 21 12.13 22.68 5.76
CA ILE A 21 11.19 22.05 4.82
C ILE A 21 11.87 20.94 4.02
N VAL A 22 13.09 21.17 3.54
CA VAL A 22 13.88 20.17 2.83
C VAL A 22 14.23 18.99 3.74
N LYS A 23 14.64 19.27 4.99
CA LYS A 23 14.91 18.26 6.00
C LYS A 23 13.67 17.41 6.27
N ILE A 24 12.50 18.02 6.51
CA ILE A 24 11.24 17.30 6.74
C ILE A 24 10.89 16.42 5.54
N LYS A 25 11.08 16.90 4.30
CA LYS A 25 10.85 16.09 3.10
C LYS A 25 11.85 14.94 2.94
N LEU A 26 13.13 15.17 3.23
CA LEU A 26 14.15 14.14 3.18
C LEU A 26 13.96 13.09 4.27
N GLU A 27 13.60 13.52 5.48
CA GLU A 27 13.21 12.65 6.57
C GLU A 27 11.94 11.88 6.20
N ASP A 28 10.92 12.51 5.62
CA ASP A 28 9.72 11.79 5.13
C ASP A 28 10.07 10.73 4.07
N ILE A 29 10.98 11.03 3.13
CA ILE A 29 11.44 10.06 2.11
C ILE A 29 12.28 8.93 2.72
N TRP A 30 13.17 9.24 3.67
CA TRP A 30 14.08 8.27 4.30
C TRP A 30 13.41 7.42 5.38
N ASP A 31 12.55 8.04 6.18
CA ASP A 31 11.78 7.44 7.28
C ASP A 31 10.58 6.66 6.74
N GLN A 32 10.01 7.05 5.58
CA GLN A 32 8.88 6.32 4.99
C GLN A 32 9.17 4.81 4.88
N TYR A 33 10.42 4.38 4.72
CA TYR A 33 10.72 2.99 4.38
C TYR A 33 11.94 2.39 5.07
N GLY A 34 12.55 3.11 6.03
CA GLY A 34 13.77 2.63 6.69
C GLY A 34 14.85 2.23 5.69
N VAL A 35 15.05 3.02 4.63
CA VAL A 35 15.87 2.61 3.47
C VAL A 35 17.28 2.21 3.90
N SER A 36 17.85 2.86 4.91
CA SER A 36 19.16 2.51 5.48
C SER A 36 19.18 1.13 6.13
N THR A 37 18.14 0.77 6.90
CA THR A 37 18.01 -0.54 7.54
C THR A 37 17.68 -1.62 6.51
N TYR A 38 16.87 -1.29 5.49
CA TYR A 38 16.64 -2.14 4.33
C TYR A 38 17.94 -2.43 3.57
N ILE A 39 18.74 -1.41 3.21
CA ILE A 39 20.01 -1.61 2.50
C ILE A 39 20.94 -2.50 3.34
N ALA A 40 21.04 -2.26 4.64
CA ALA A 40 21.85 -3.07 5.55
C ALA A 40 21.38 -4.54 5.62
N HIS A 41 20.07 -4.77 5.71
CA HIS A 41 19.49 -6.13 5.72
C HIS A 41 19.56 -6.83 4.36
N SER A 42 19.32 -6.11 3.27
CA SER A 42 19.37 -6.60 1.90
C SER A 42 20.78 -7.07 1.54
N TRP A 43 21.80 -6.30 1.92
CA TRP A 43 23.21 -6.71 1.80
C TRP A 43 23.53 -8.00 2.58
N LYS A 44 22.93 -8.18 3.76
CA LYS A 44 23.13 -9.37 4.60
C LYS A 44 22.41 -10.62 4.06
N ASN A 45 21.28 -10.46 3.37
CA ASN A 45 20.43 -11.54 2.87
C ASN A 45 20.61 -11.87 1.38
N SER A 46 21.47 -11.12 0.65
CA SER A 46 21.68 -11.24 -0.81
C SER A 46 22.25 -12.59 -1.30
N PHE A 47 22.44 -13.59 -0.42
CA PHE A 47 23.03 -14.90 -0.77
C PHE A 47 22.07 -16.10 -0.71
N GLN A 48 20.74 -15.91 -0.60
CA GLN A 48 19.82 -17.05 -0.40
C GLN A 48 18.60 -17.18 -1.32
N HIS A 49 18.43 -16.42 -2.41
CA HIS A 49 17.21 -16.54 -3.23
C HIS A 49 17.46 -17.29 -4.55
N GLY A 50 16.93 -18.52 -4.61
CA GLY A 50 16.97 -19.41 -5.77
C GLY A 50 16.15 -18.89 -6.95
N ARG A 51 16.63 -19.20 -8.16
CA ARG A 51 16.04 -18.80 -9.44
C ARG A 51 14.71 -19.51 -9.67
N VAL A 52 13.59 -18.78 -9.63
CA VAL A 52 12.27 -19.30 -10.05
C VAL A 52 12.29 -19.46 -11.57
N GLN A 53 12.11 -20.70 -12.07
CA GLN A 53 11.94 -21.00 -13.49
C GLN A 53 10.58 -21.65 -13.75
N ASN A 54 10.03 -21.35 -14.93
CA ASN A 54 8.78 -21.80 -15.54
C ASN A 54 7.58 -20.86 -15.33
N ILE A 55 7.36 -19.97 -16.30
CA ILE A 55 6.17 -19.13 -16.47
C ILE A 55 5.32 -19.77 -17.59
N PRO A 56 4.09 -20.23 -17.32
CA PRO A 56 3.19 -20.65 -18.38
C PRO A 56 2.58 -19.43 -19.09
N THR A 57 2.43 -19.51 -20.42
CA THR A 57 1.66 -18.55 -21.22
C THR A 57 0.20 -18.97 -21.30
N PHE A 58 -0.73 -18.07 -20.98
CA PHE A 58 -2.17 -18.31 -21.13
C PHE A 58 -2.81 -17.20 -21.98
N GLY A 59 -3.81 -17.60 -22.78
CA GLY A 59 -4.63 -16.70 -23.59
C GLY A 59 -6.12 -16.99 -23.42
N GLY A 60 -6.94 -15.97 -23.71
CA GLY A 60 -8.17 -16.14 -24.48
C GLY A 60 -9.52 -16.38 -23.77
N GLU A 61 -9.77 -15.84 -22.58
CA GLU A 61 -11.11 -15.54 -22.05
C GLU A 61 -11.07 -14.18 -21.35
N ALA A 62 -12.23 -13.53 -21.16
CA ALA A 62 -12.30 -12.29 -20.37
C ALA A 62 -11.67 -12.57 -18.99
N SER A 63 -10.56 -11.91 -18.69
CA SER A 63 -9.72 -12.25 -17.55
C SER A 63 -10.52 -12.20 -16.25
N ASP A 64 -10.68 -13.31 -15.54
CA ASP A 64 -11.34 -13.38 -14.23
C ASP A 64 -10.46 -12.86 -13.07
N LYS A 65 -9.45 -12.07 -13.43
CA LYS A 65 -8.48 -11.49 -12.51
C LYS A 65 -8.10 -10.08 -12.91
N VAL A 66 -7.82 -9.25 -11.91
CA VAL A 66 -7.55 -7.81 -12.10
C VAL A 66 -6.34 -7.35 -11.29
N VAL A 67 -5.56 -6.48 -11.91
CA VAL A 67 -4.49 -5.71 -11.26
C VAL A 67 -4.99 -4.30 -11.00
N ILE A 68 -4.97 -3.89 -9.73
CA ILE A 68 -5.37 -2.56 -9.27
C ILE A 68 -4.12 -1.81 -8.83
N MET A 69 -3.95 -0.60 -9.35
CA MET A 69 -2.80 0.25 -9.04
C MET A 69 -3.25 1.69 -8.82
N ALA A 70 -2.53 2.38 -7.95
CA ALA A 70 -2.46 3.83 -7.96
C ALA A 70 -1.19 4.27 -8.68
N LYS A 71 -1.30 5.30 -9.51
CA LYS A 71 -0.16 5.94 -10.16
C LYS A 71 -0.23 7.44 -10.06
N THR A 72 0.93 8.08 -10.14
CA THR A 72 0.99 9.49 -10.54
C THR A 72 0.92 9.60 -12.07
N GLU A 73 0.49 10.77 -12.59
CA GLU A 73 0.49 11.03 -14.05
C GLU A 73 1.85 10.77 -14.72
N LYS A 74 2.95 10.95 -13.97
CA LYS A 74 4.32 10.81 -14.49
C LYS A 74 4.81 9.36 -14.50
N GLU A 75 4.16 8.47 -13.76
CA GLU A 75 4.56 7.07 -13.70
C GLU A 75 4.12 6.31 -14.94
N ASN A 76 5.03 5.48 -15.46
CA ASN A 76 4.72 4.57 -16.55
C ASN A 76 4.11 3.28 -16.00
N THR A 77 2.94 2.92 -16.50
CA THR A 77 2.22 1.68 -16.16
C THR A 77 1.84 0.88 -17.40
N ASP A 78 2.40 1.22 -18.57
CA ASP A 78 2.08 0.57 -19.85
C ASP A 78 2.55 -0.89 -19.84
N TRP A 79 3.58 -1.17 -19.04
CA TRP A 79 4.12 -2.51 -18.79
C TRP A 79 3.06 -3.53 -18.34
N VAL A 80 1.96 -3.10 -17.71
CA VAL A 80 0.88 -4.01 -17.31
C VAL A 80 0.23 -4.61 -18.55
N ALA A 81 -0.16 -3.79 -19.52
CA ALA A 81 -0.75 -4.26 -20.77
C ALA A 81 0.28 -5.03 -21.62
N GLU A 82 1.55 -4.63 -21.62
CA GLU A 82 2.60 -5.27 -22.40
C GLU A 82 3.00 -6.66 -21.87
N HIS A 83 2.98 -6.87 -20.55
CA HIS A 83 3.55 -8.07 -19.93
C HIS A 83 2.55 -8.96 -19.19
N LEU A 84 1.36 -8.45 -18.90
CA LEU A 84 0.26 -9.14 -18.21
C LEU A 84 -1.05 -9.04 -19.02
N PRO A 85 -1.05 -9.39 -20.32
CA PRO A 85 -2.22 -9.23 -21.18
C PRO A 85 -3.41 -10.12 -20.76
N ASP A 86 -3.16 -11.11 -19.91
CA ASP A 86 -4.15 -12.00 -19.34
C ASP A 86 -4.77 -11.47 -18.04
N TRP A 87 -4.43 -10.25 -17.61
CA TRP A 87 -5.02 -9.57 -16.46
C TRP A 87 -5.84 -8.35 -16.91
N GLN A 88 -6.99 -8.13 -16.27
CA GLN A 88 -7.65 -6.81 -16.35
C GLN A 88 -6.80 -5.78 -15.61
N ALA A 89 -6.89 -4.50 -15.98
CA ALA A 89 -6.15 -3.43 -15.33
C ALA A 89 -7.10 -2.30 -14.88
N ALA A 90 -7.04 -1.96 -13.59
CA ALA A 90 -7.72 -0.82 -13.00
C ALA A 90 -6.68 0.13 -12.38
N ILE A 91 -6.22 1.08 -13.19
CA ILE A 91 -5.09 1.94 -12.85
C ILE A 91 -5.60 3.37 -12.61
N TYR A 92 -5.58 3.79 -11.35
CA TYR A 92 -6.08 5.09 -10.90
C TYR A 92 -4.96 6.13 -10.88
N THR A 93 -5.19 7.27 -11.52
CA THR A 93 -4.34 8.45 -11.40
C THR A 93 -4.73 9.26 -10.16
N VAL A 94 -3.80 9.40 -9.21
CA VAL A 94 -4.07 10.06 -7.92
C VAL A 94 -3.86 11.58 -7.93
N ASN A 95 -3.12 12.10 -8.91
CA ASN A 95 -2.84 13.52 -9.08
C ASN A 95 -3.21 14.03 -10.49
N PRO A 96 -4.49 13.87 -10.91
CA PRO A 96 -4.89 14.27 -12.25
C PRO A 96 -4.67 15.77 -12.47
N SER A 97 -4.07 16.13 -13.60
CA SER A 97 -3.96 17.50 -14.08
C SER A 97 -5.19 17.86 -14.94
N PRO A 98 -5.40 19.15 -15.27
CA PRO A 98 -6.44 19.54 -16.22
C PRO A 98 -6.29 18.91 -17.61
N ASN A 99 -5.11 18.34 -17.92
CA ASN A 99 -4.83 17.65 -19.18
C ASN A 99 -5.03 16.13 -19.08
N THR A 100 -5.36 15.57 -17.91
CA THR A 100 -5.69 14.15 -17.79
C THR A 100 -6.89 13.84 -18.67
N VAL A 101 -6.78 12.77 -19.47
CA VAL A 101 -7.88 12.34 -20.35
C VAL A 101 -9.09 11.95 -19.49
N ASN A 102 -10.29 12.44 -19.84
CA ASN A 102 -11.53 12.22 -19.08
C ASN A 102 -11.89 10.74 -18.87
N THR A 103 -11.38 9.82 -19.69
CA THR A 103 -11.59 8.37 -19.55
C THR A 103 -10.64 7.70 -18.55
N THR A 104 -9.70 8.46 -17.98
CA THR A 104 -8.73 7.94 -17.00
C THR A 104 -9.44 7.74 -15.67
N LEU A 105 -9.22 6.58 -15.03
CA LEU A 105 -9.68 6.35 -13.67
C LEU A 105 -8.94 7.30 -12.72
N THR A 106 -9.67 7.99 -11.86
CA THR A 106 -9.11 8.95 -10.89
C THR A 106 -9.68 8.68 -9.51
N THR A 107 -8.89 8.94 -8.48
CA THR A 107 -9.37 8.87 -7.09
C THR A 107 -10.22 10.09 -6.73
N PRO A 108 -11.23 9.96 -5.85
CA PRO A 108 -12.08 11.09 -5.45
C PRO A 108 -11.31 12.19 -4.70
N ARG A 109 -10.18 11.85 -4.06
CA ARG A 109 -9.29 12.79 -3.38
C ARG A 109 -7.87 12.26 -3.39
N ASN A 110 -6.88 13.13 -3.58
CA ASN A 110 -5.46 12.78 -3.47
C ASN A 110 -5.05 12.71 -1.98
N LYS A 111 -5.45 11.63 -1.29
CA LYS A 111 -5.18 11.38 0.13
C LYS A 111 -5.20 9.88 0.43
N GLY A 112 -4.30 9.40 1.28
CA GLY A 112 -4.18 8.00 1.66
C GLY A 112 -3.38 7.15 0.68
N ARG A 113 -2.56 7.78 -0.19
CA ARG A 113 -1.73 7.11 -1.20
C ARG A 113 -2.54 6.11 -2.04
N GLU A 114 -2.03 4.90 -2.25
CA GLU A 114 -2.69 3.83 -3.00
C GLU A 114 -4.00 3.35 -2.37
N SER A 115 -4.17 3.55 -1.06
CA SER A 115 -5.34 3.04 -0.34
C SER A 115 -6.64 3.64 -0.85
N MET A 116 -6.62 4.90 -1.31
CA MET A 116 -7.79 5.53 -1.91
C MET A 116 -8.20 4.84 -3.22
N ALA A 117 -7.25 4.51 -4.07
CA ALA A 117 -7.53 3.79 -5.32
C ALA A 117 -8.05 2.38 -5.03
N TYR A 118 -7.44 1.69 -4.07
CA TYR A 118 -7.80 0.32 -3.72
C TYR A 118 -9.24 0.26 -3.17
N LEU A 119 -9.58 1.13 -2.22
CA LEU A 119 -10.93 1.21 -1.66
C LEU A 119 -11.95 1.65 -2.72
N SER A 120 -11.62 2.65 -3.55
CA SER A 120 -12.51 3.06 -4.64
C SER A 120 -12.80 1.91 -5.60
N TYR A 121 -11.80 1.13 -6.00
CA TYR A 121 -12.03 -0.03 -6.87
C TYR A 121 -12.99 -1.04 -6.22
N ILE A 122 -12.74 -1.39 -4.95
CA ILE A 122 -13.57 -2.35 -4.20
C ILE A 122 -15.01 -1.84 -4.12
N ILE A 123 -15.22 -0.58 -3.73
CA ILE A 123 -16.54 0.02 -3.56
C ILE A 123 -17.30 0.07 -4.89
N ASP A 124 -16.67 0.62 -5.93
CA ASP A 124 -17.31 0.86 -7.22
C ASP A 124 -17.67 -0.44 -7.95
N ASN A 125 -16.94 -1.53 -7.66
CA ASN A 125 -17.10 -2.83 -8.33
C ASN A 125 -17.64 -3.94 -7.40
N TYR A 126 -18.05 -3.61 -6.17
CA TYR A 126 -18.35 -4.59 -5.12
C TYR A 126 -19.34 -5.69 -5.57
N ALA A 127 -20.36 -5.32 -6.35
CA ALA A 127 -21.34 -6.27 -6.88
C ALA A 127 -20.80 -7.18 -8.01
N ASN A 128 -19.74 -6.76 -8.71
CA ASN A 128 -19.25 -7.38 -9.94
C ASN A 128 -17.73 -7.62 -9.92
N LEU A 129 -17.17 -7.97 -8.76
CA LEU A 129 -15.73 -8.24 -8.61
C LEU A 129 -15.32 -9.49 -9.43
N PRO A 130 -14.14 -9.47 -10.09
CA PRO A 130 -13.47 -10.68 -10.61
C PRO A 130 -13.09 -11.65 -9.49
N SER A 131 -12.82 -12.93 -9.78
CA SER A 131 -12.48 -13.91 -8.73
C SER A 131 -11.20 -13.60 -7.97
N THR A 132 -10.22 -12.96 -8.63
CA THR A 132 -8.93 -12.60 -8.02
C THR A 132 -8.59 -11.14 -8.24
N LEU A 133 -8.30 -10.45 -7.14
CA LEU A 133 -7.86 -9.07 -7.15
C LEU A 133 -6.43 -8.99 -6.66
N VAL A 134 -5.58 -8.25 -7.37
CA VAL A 134 -4.22 -7.98 -6.96
C VAL A 134 -3.98 -6.48 -6.88
N PHE A 135 -3.51 -6.03 -5.73
CA PHE A 135 -3.20 -4.65 -5.42
C PHE A 135 -1.67 -4.48 -5.44
N LEU A 136 -1.18 -3.55 -6.26
CA LEU A 136 0.25 -3.37 -6.53
C LEU A 136 0.63 -1.90 -6.63
N HIS A 137 1.90 -1.62 -6.35
CA HIS A 137 2.50 -0.35 -6.71
C HIS A 137 2.75 -0.28 -8.23
N SER A 138 2.70 0.94 -8.77
CA SER A 138 2.85 1.23 -10.21
C SER A 138 4.23 0.92 -10.80
N HIS A 139 5.26 0.84 -9.96
CA HIS A 139 6.63 0.61 -10.39
C HIS A 139 6.80 -0.81 -10.92
N ARG A 140 7.34 -0.95 -12.15
CA ARG A 140 7.59 -2.26 -12.74
C ARG A 140 8.70 -3.02 -12.00
N SER A 141 9.87 -2.41 -11.87
CA SER A 141 11.08 -3.03 -11.33
C SER A 141 12.10 -2.00 -10.86
N GLY A 142 13.20 -2.48 -10.26
CA GLY A 142 14.36 -1.66 -9.91
C GLY A 142 14.58 -1.49 -8.41
N PHE A 143 15.86 -1.45 -8.02
CA PHE A 143 16.31 -1.42 -6.62
C PHE A 143 15.90 -0.16 -5.84
N LEU A 144 15.68 0.98 -6.51
CA LEU A 144 15.29 2.21 -5.83
C LEU A 144 13.78 2.50 -5.93
N SER A 145 13.18 2.14 -7.07
CA SER A 145 11.77 2.41 -7.37
C SER A 145 10.83 1.33 -6.85
N ALA A 146 11.20 0.05 -6.97
CA ALA A 146 10.35 -1.09 -6.70
C ALA A 146 10.86 -1.98 -5.55
N TRP A 147 11.80 -1.51 -4.71
CA TRP A 147 12.42 -2.27 -3.60
C TRP A 147 11.44 -3.01 -2.67
N HIS A 148 10.18 -2.57 -2.66
CA HIS A 148 9.03 -3.18 -1.99
C HIS A 148 8.50 -4.47 -2.66
N THR A 149 9.13 -4.96 -3.72
CA THR A 149 8.82 -6.23 -4.39
C THR A 149 9.94 -7.23 -4.14
N ASP A 150 9.61 -8.41 -3.63
CA ASP A 150 10.63 -9.36 -3.14
C ASP A 150 11.23 -10.28 -4.22
N THR A 151 10.72 -10.21 -5.45
CA THR A 151 11.25 -11.00 -6.59
C THR A 151 12.65 -10.52 -7.01
N PRO A 152 13.40 -11.35 -7.76
CA PRO A 152 14.66 -10.91 -8.36
C PRO A 152 14.49 -9.61 -9.14
N LEU A 153 15.43 -8.68 -8.98
CA LEU A 153 15.39 -7.33 -9.58
C LEU A 153 14.17 -6.47 -9.17
N HIS A 154 13.43 -6.91 -8.16
CA HIS A 154 12.21 -6.29 -7.68
C HIS A 154 11.12 -6.16 -8.76
N ASP A 155 10.99 -7.15 -9.64
CA ASP A 155 10.08 -7.10 -10.79
C ASP A 155 8.66 -7.59 -10.44
N ASN A 156 7.67 -6.69 -10.56
CA ASN A 156 6.25 -6.96 -10.32
C ASN A 156 5.62 -7.89 -11.36
N VAL A 157 6.15 -7.95 -12.58
CA VAL A 157 5.73 -8.92 -13.61
C VAL A 157 6.07 -10.33 -13.15
N ASP A 158 7.27 -10.53 -12.60
CA ASP A 158 7.68 -11.83 -12.06
C ASP A 158 6.86 -12.20 -10.82
N ALA A 159 6.52 -11.23 -9.97
CA ALA A 159 5.67 -11.46 -8.80
C ALA A 159 4.28 -11.97 -9.22
N LEU A 160 3.66 -11.34 -10.22
CA LEU A 160 2.34 -11.74 -10.71
C LEU A 160 2.35 -13.05 -11.49
N ARG A 161 3.38 -13.31 -12.28
CA ARG A 161 3.50 -14.58 -13.03
C ARG A 161 3.77 -15.79 -12.13
N SER A 162 4.41 -15.57 -10.99
CA SER A 162 4.65 -16.60 -9.97
C SER A 162 3.50 -16.73 -8.96
N LEU A 163 2.53 -15.81 -8.96
CA LEU A 163 1.39 -15.83 -8.07
C LEU A 163 0.51 -17.07 -8.34
N ARG A 164 0.39 -17.92 -7.33
CA ARG A 164 -0.45 -19.12 -7.40
C ARG A 164 -1.91 -18.77 -7.07
N ILE A 165 -2.73 -18.52 -8.09
CA ILE A 165 -4.16 -18.19 -7.93
C ILE A 165 -4.90 -19.16 -6.99
N PRO A 166 -4.75 -20.50 -7.09
CA PRO A 166 -5.43 -21.41 -6.16
C PRO A 166 -5.05 -21.20 -4.69
N PHE A 167 -3.82 -20.75 -4.41
CA PHE A 167 -3.38 -20.42 -3.06
C PHE A 167 -4.06 -19.15 -2.53
N VAL A 168 -4.27 -18.14 -3.40
CA VAL A 168 -5.05 -16.94 -3.07
C VAL A 168 -6.50 -17.31 -2.75
N GLN A 169 -7.12 -18.13 -3.61
CA GLN A 169 -8.49 -18.60 -3.42
C GLN A 169 -8.67 -19.37 -2.11
N GLN A 170 -7.71 -20.25 -1.78
CA GLN A 170 -7.74 -21.02 -0.54
C GLN A 170 -7.55 -20.17 0.72
N ASN A 171 -6.66 -19.18 0.68
CA ASN A 171 -6.30 -18.40 1.87
C ASN A 171 -7.11 -17.12 2.04
N GLY A 172 -7.85 -16.69 1.01
CA GLY A 172 -8.63 -15.46 0.99
C GLY A 172 -7.78 -14.20 0.80
N TYR A 173 -6.70 -14.05 1.57
CA TYR A 173 -5.75 -12.94 1.50
C TYR A 173 -4.32 -13.46 1.53
N VAL A 174 -3.46 -12.89 0.69
CA VAL A 174 -2.04 -13.22 0.60
C VAL A 174 -1.23 -11.93 0.41
N ASN A 175 -0.26 -11.66 1.28
CA ASN A 175 0.71 -10.60 1.06
C ASN A 175 1.70 -11.03 -0.05
N LEU A 176 2.00 -10.15 -1.00
CA LEU A 176 2.94 -10.45 -2.08
C LEU A 176 4.40 -10.34 -1.65
N ARG A 177 4.64 -9.76 -0.47
CA ARG A 177 5.93 -9.80 0.20
C ARG A 177 6.01 -10.97 1.17
N CYS A 178 7.18 -11.62 1.15
CA CYS A 178 7.59 -12.68 2.05
C CYS A 178 8.72 -12.23 3.00
N ASN A 179 9.40 -11.12 2.68
CA ASN A 179 10.47 -10.58 3.50
C ASN A 179 9.92 -9.95 4.78
N TRP A 180 10.52 -10.31 5.92
CA TRP A 180 10.03 -9.87 7.23
C TRP A 180 10.35 -8.39 7.52
N ASN A 181 11.32 -7.82 6.81
CA ASN A 181 11.70 -6.43 6.93
C ASN A 181 11.18 -5.62 5.72
N PRO A 182 10.56 -4.45 5.92
CA PRO A 182 10.03 -3.92 7.19
C PRO A 182 8.66 -4.51 7.57
N GLY A 183 8.28 -4.30 8.83
CA GLY A 183 6.92 -4.54 9.35
C GLY A 183 6.66 -5.83 10.11
N CYS A 184 7.36 -6.93 9.82
CA CYS A 184 7.08 -8.24 10.45
C CYS A 184 8.10 -8.65 11.53
N LEU A 185 9.31 -8.08 11.52
CA LEU A 185 10.29 -8.27 12.61
C LEU A 185 9.69 -7.88 13.96
N GLU A 186 10.08 -8.57 15.03
CA GLU A 186 9.56 -8.34 16.39
C GLU A 186 9.61 -6.87 16.82
N ALA A 187 10.71 -6.19 16.54
CA ALA A 187 10.89 -4.77 16.84
C ALA A 187 9.92 -3.84 16.07
N HIS A 188 9.34 -4.29 14.95
CA HIS A 188 8.41 -3.52 14.12
C HIS A 188 6.95 -3.73 14.50
N ARG A 189 6.62 -4.79 15.25
CA ARG A 189 5.24 -5.13 15.62
C ARG A 189 4.62 -4.13 16.61
N HIS A 190 5.46 -3.39 17.34
CA HIS A 190 5.04 -2.18 18.03
C HIS A 190 4.89 -1.06 16.98
N ASN A 191 3.76 -1.07 16.30
CA ASN A 191 3.55 -0.23 15.13
C ASN A 191 3.27 1.22 15.55
N ALA A 192 4.22 2.12 15.29
CA ALA A 192 4.07 3.54 15.62
C ALA A 192 2.96 4.25 14.83
N HIS A 193 2.49 3.67 13.72
CA HIS A 193 1.41 4.24 12.90
C HIS A 193 0.04 3.76 13.36
N VAL A 194 -0.06 2.51 13.83
CA VAL A 194 -1.32 1.88 14.26
C VAL A 194 -1.32 1.75 15.78
N THR A 195 -1.55 2.89 16.45
CA THR A 195 -1.77 2.91 17.90
C THR A 195 -3.16 2.38 18.26
N PRO A 196 -3.44 2.03 19.53
CA PRO A 196 -4.79 1.64 19.97
C PRO A 196 -5.88 2.66 19.62
N GLU A 197 -5.59 3.95 19.75
CA GLU A 197 -6.50 5.04 19.36
C GLU A 197 -6.77 5.01 17.84
N VAL A 198 -5.72 4.90 17.03
CA VAL A 198 -5.86 4.83 15.56
C VAL A 198 -6.61 3.58 15.13
N TRP A 199 -6.35 2.44 15.77
CA TRP A 199 -7.08 1.20 15.52
C TRP A 199 -8.58 1.40 15.76
N ASN A 200 -8.94 1.92 16.92
CA ASN A 200 -10.33 2.18 17.27
C ASN A 200 -10.98 3.17 16.30
N ASP A 201 -10.29 4.25 15.93
CA ASP A 201 -10.79 5.23 14.97
C ASP A 201 -11.07 4.62 13.59
N VAL A 202 -10.15 3.77 13.09
CA VAL A 202 -10.27 3.12 11.77
C VAL A 202 -11.42 2.13 11.76
N PHE A 203 -11.59 1.36 12.82
CA PHE A 203 -12.58 0.27 12.88
C PHE A 203 -13.91 0.66 13.54
N ALA A 204 -14.04 1.87 14.08
CA ALA A 204 -15.29 2.40 14.62
C ALA A 204 -16.41 2.38 13.58
N GLY A 205 -17.53 1.73 13.92
CA GLY A 205 -18.69 1.56 13.05
C GLY A 205 -18.51 0.48 11.97
N THR A 206 -17.51 -0.39 12.08
CA THR A 206 -17.26 -1.48 11.12
C THR A 206 -17.49 -2.86 11.76
N SER A 207 -17.56 -3.91 10.94
CA SER A 207 -17.68 -5.29 11.46
C SER A 207 -16.44 -5.80 12.24
N THR A 208 -15.35 -5.02 12.30
CA THR A 208 -14.17 -5.32 13.14
C THR A 208 -14.25 -4.64 14.53
N GLU A 209 -15.18 -3.70 14.73
CA GLU A 209 -15.39 -3.09 16.04
C GLU A 209 -15.67 -4.17 17.10
N GLY A 210 -15.01 -4.08 18.26
CA GLY A 210 -15.12 -5.07 19.34
C GLY A 210 -14.44 -6.43 19.10
N ARG A 211 -13.90 -6.72 17.90
CA ARG A 211 -13.22 -8.01 17.61
C ARG A 211 -11.74 -8.06 17.97
N ALA A 212 -11.18 -6.98 18.52
CA ALA A 212 -9.74 -6.75 18.57
C ALA A 212 -8.94 -7.76 19.42
N GLN A 213 -9.59 -8.56 20.28
CA GLN A 213 -8.94 -9.68 20.94
C GLN A 213 -9.95 -10.76 21.32
N LYS A 214 -9.97 -11.87 20.58
CA LYS A 214 -10.88 -13.01 20.87
C LYS A 214 -10.54 -13.77 22.16
N ASP A 215 -9.38 -13.49 22.76
CA ASP A 215 -8.79 -14.26 23.85
C ASP A 215 -8.62 -13.49 25.18
N THR A 216 -9.15 -12.26 25.28
CA THR A 216 -9.20 -11.52 26.55
C THR A 216 -10.57 -10.90 26.73
N GLU A 217 -11.13 -10.96 27.95
CA GLU A 217 -12.45 -10.38 28.30
C GLU A 217 -12.55 -8.84 28.07
N ASP A 218 -11.42 -8.22 27.73
CA ASP A 218 -11.33 -6.83 27.30
C ASP A 218 -11.31 -6.73 25.77
N GLU A 219 -12.35 -6.12 25.19
CA GLU A 219 -12.43 -5.66 23.79
C GLU A 219 -11.44 -4.52 23.54
N GLN A 220 -10.14 -4.79 23.63
CA GLN A 220 -9.09 -3.79 23.47
C GLN A 220 -8.39 -3.97 22.11
N ALA A 221 -8.07 -2.84 21.48
CA ALA A 221 -7.20 -2.78 20.30
C ALA A 221 -5.91 -3.59 20.54
N PRO A 222 -5.40 -4.34 19.54
CA PRO A 222 -4.24 -5.18 19.73
C PRO A 222 -3.02 -4.32 20.07
N MET A 223 -2.21 -4.78 21.02
CA MET A 223 -0.95 -4.13 21.36
C MET A 223 0.09 -4.21 20.23
N LEU A 224 -0.02 -5.23 19.38
CA LEU A 224 0.93 -5.52 18.31
C LEU A 224 0.21 -5.60 16.98
N VAL A 225 0.76 -4.93 15.97
CA VAL A 225 0.32 -5.02 14.57
C VAL A 225 1.54 -5.26 13.70
N GLY A 226 1.59 -6.43 13.07
CA GLY A 226 2.71 -6.90 12.27
C GLY A 226 2.27 -7.46 10.93
N ALA A 227 2.77 -6.90 9.85
CA ALA A 227 2.63 -7.45 8.51
C ALA A 227 3.87 -7.05 7.68
N ALA A 228 4.20 -7.83 6.65
CA ALA A 228 5.18 -7.38 5.67
C ALA A 228 4.67 -6.08 5.01
N CYS A 229 5.52 -5.05 4.94
CA CYS A 229 5.11 -3.71 4.51
C CYS A 229 4.53 -3.65 3.08
N CYS A 230 4.11 -2.44 2.74
CA CYS A 230 4.07 -1.90 1.38
C CYS A 230 2.85 -2.27 0.55
N ALA A 231 1.71 -2.63 1.17
CA ALA A 231 0.39 -2.65 0.52
C ALA A 231 0.33 -3.37 -0.84
N GLN A 232 1.16 -4.41 -1.02
CA GLN A 232 1.12 -5.29 -2.19
C GLN A 232 0.58 -6.64 -1.76
N PHE A 233 -0.62 -6.98 -2.21
CA PHE A 233 -1.33 -8.18 -1.78
C PHE A 233 -2.31 -8.67 -2.85
N ALA A 234 -2.66 -9.94 -2.74
CA ALA A 234 -3.71 -10.57 -3.53
C ALA A 234 -4.85 -11.00 -2.60
N VAL A 235 -6.08 -10.88 -3.08
CA VAL A 235 -7.29 -11.24 -2.33
C VAL A 235 -8.29 -11.93 -3.25
N SER A 236 -8.97 -12.94 -2.75
CA SER A 236 -10.08 -13.58 -3.46
C SER A 236 -11.35 -12.73 -3.36
N LYS A 237 -12.21 -12.83 -4.36
CA LYS A 237 -13.55 -12.22 -4.33
C LYS A 237 -14.31 -12.55 -3.05
N ASP A 238 -14.32 -13.83 -2.69
CA ASP A 238 -15.06 -14.31 -1.52
C ASP A 238 -14.55 -13.66 -0.23
N GLN A 239 -13.24 -13.42 -0.13
CA GLN A 239 -12.66 -12.74 1.04
C GLN A 239 -13.02 -11.25 1.08
N VAL A 240 -13.14 -10.58 -0.07
CA VAL A 240 -13.66 -9.20 -0.12
C VAL A 240 -15.13 -9.19 0.30
N LEU A 241 -15.93 -10.11 -0.23
CA LEU A 241 -17.38 -10.18 0.04
C LEU A 241 -17.73 -10.67 1.46
N ALA A 242 -16.78 -11.28 2.17
CA ALA A 242 -16.95 -11.67 3.58
C ALA A 242 -17.10 -10.45 4.52
N ARG A 243 -16.73 -9.26 4.06
CA ARG A 243 -16.90 -7.98 4.78
C ARG A 243 -17.94 -7.13 4.05
N PRO A 244 -18.94 -6.54 4.74
CA PRO A 244 -19.95 -5.73 4.06
C PRO A 244 -19.36 -4.49 3.38
N LEU A 245 -20.00 -4.06 2.28
CA LEU A 245 -19.63 -2.86 1.52
C LEU A 245 -19.46 -1.61 2.40
N SER A 246 -20.36 -1.43 3.38
CA SER A 246 -20.35 -0.29 4.31
C SER A 246 -19.03 -0.14 5.08
N ASP A 247 -18.33 -1.23 5.36
CA ASP A 247 -17.03 -1.15 6.04
C ASP A 247 -15.97 -0.55 5.12
N TYR A 248 -15.96 -0.93 3.84
CA TYR A 248 -15.03 -0.36 2.86
C TYR A 248 -15.31 1.13 2.65
N GLU A 249 -16.58 1.51 2.61
CA GLU A 249 -17.00 2.92 2.57
C GLU A 249 -16.51 3.68 3.80
N ARG A 250 -16.67 3.09 5.00
CA ARG A 250 -16.19 3.66 6.26
C ARG A 250 -14.67 3.82 6.29
N PHE A 251 -13.91 2.84 5.81
CA PHE A 251 -12.44 2.97 5.70
C PHE A 251 -12.04 4.12 4.76
N ARG A 252 -12.75 4.27 3.64
CA ARG A 252 -12.48 5.37 2.69
C ARG A 252 -12.84 6.72 3.31
N GLU A 253 -13.95 6.80 4.02
CA GLU A 253 -14.38 7.98 4.77
C GLU A 253 -13.34 8.36 5.83
N TRP A 254 -12.84 7.40 6.62
CA TRP A 254 -11.79 7.65 7.61
C TRP A 254 -10.53 8.27 6.96
N ILE A 255 -10.10 7.79 5.79
CA ILE A 255 -8.98 8.40 5.05
C ILE A 255 -9.28 9.86 4.72
N VAL A 256 -10.50 10.18 4.28
CA VAL A 256 -10.90 11.54 3.90
C VAL A 256 -10.95 12.47 5.13
N GLU A 257 -11.52 11.99 6.23
CA GLU A 257 -11.84 12.79 7.42
C GLU A 257 -10.68 12.97 8.39
N THR A 258 -9.79 11.99 8.52
CA THR A 258 -8.70 12.04 9.51
C THR A 258 -7.80 13.27 9.36
N GLU A 259 -7.35 13.87 10.46
CA GLU A 259 -6.36 14.96 10.42
C GLU A 259 -4.95 14.48 10.02
N LYS A 260 -4.75 13.17 9.87
CA LYS A 260 -3.48 12.61 9.38
C LYS A 260 -3.22 13.05 7.93
N SER A 261 -1.95 13.31 7.64
CA SER A 261 -1.49 13.61 6.28
C SER A 261 -1.73 12.45 5.32
N ASP A 262 -1.65 12.71 4.02
CA ASP A 262 -1.71 11.71 2.96
C ASP A 262 -0.78 10.50 3.23
N ALA A 263 0.49 10.77 3.55
CA ALA A 263 1.47 9.72 3.83
C ALA A 263 1.14 8.93 5.11
N LYS A 264 0.73 9.61 6.19
CA LYS A 264 0.43 8.94 7.48
C LYS A 264 -0.83 8.10 7.41
N SER A 265 -1.89 8.61 6.79
CA SER A 265 -3.14 7.86 6.59
C SER A 265 -2.93 6.65 5.67
N GLY A 266 -2.18 6.79 4.58
CA GLY A 266 -1.81 5.66 3.72
C GLY A 266 -1.02 4.58 4.46
N ARG A 267 -0.05 4.96 5.29
CA ARG A 267 0.75 4.01 6.09
C ARG A 267 -0.07 3.24 7.12
N VAL A 268 -1.11 3.85 7.70
CA VAL A 268 -2.03 3.15 8.61
C VAL A 268 -2.72 2.00 7.87
N LEU A 269 -3.29 2.26 6.70
CA LEU A 269 -3.97 1.23 5.92
C LEU A 269 -2.99 0.17 5.38
N GLU A 270 -1.78 0.57 5.02
CA GLU A 270 -0.72 -0.35 4.60
C GLU A 270 -0.52 -1.50 5.62
N PHE A 271 -0.53 -1.16 6.91
CA PHE A 271 -0.38 -2.11 8.01
C PHE A 271 -1.69 -2.73 8.48
N LEU A 272 -2.83 -2.37 7.90
CA LEU A 272 -4.14 -2.90 8.28
C LEU A 272 -4.81 -3.74 7.19
N TRP A 273 -4.24 -3.82 5.98
CA TRP A 273 -4.84 -4.59 4.89
C TRP A 273 -5.13 -6.05 5.26
N HIS A 274 -4.19 -6.72 5.94
CA HIS A 274 -4.40 -8.12 6.36
C HIS A 274 -5.56 -8.24 7.35
N VAL A 275 -5.69 -7.31 8.30
CA VAL A 275 -6.81 -7.23 9.25
C VAL A 275 -8.13 -6.91 8.56
N ILE A 276 -8.13 -5.95 7.63
CA ILE A 276 -9.30 -5.61 6.81
C ILE A 276 -9.81 -6.86 6.10
N PHE A 277 -8.90 -7.71 5.60
CA PHE A 277 -9.24 -8.99 4.97
C PHE A 277 -9.24 -10.19 5.94
N GLY A 278 -9.49 -9.94 7.23
CA GLY A 278 -9.85 -10.98 8.20
C GLY A 278 -8.71 -11.82 8.75
N LYS A 279 -7.46 -11.36 8.62
CA LYS A 279 -6.31 -11.95 9.33
C LYS A 279 -6.14 -11.31 10.70
N ASP A 280 -5.45 -12.02 11.59
CA ASP A 280 -5.08 -11.50 12.90
C ASP A 280 -4.09 -10.34 12.78
N ALA A 281 -3.93 -9.57 13.85
CA ALA A 281 -3.07 -8.38 13.82
C ALA A 281 -1.58 -8.68 13.60
N VAL A 282 -1.10 -9.92 13.87
CA VAL A 282 0.29 -10.38 13.71
C VAL A 282 0.35 -11.76 13.06
#